data_AF-A0A7W7AGK5-F1
#
_entry.id   AF-A0A7W7AGK5-F1
#
_cell.length_a   1.000
_cell.length_b   1.000
_cell.length_c   1.000
_cell.angle_alpha   90.00
_cell.angle_beta   90.00
_cell.angle_gamma   90.00
#
_symmetry.space_group_name_H-M   'P 1'
#
loop_
_entity.id
_entity.type
_entity.pdbx_description
1 polymer ?
#
loop_
_entity_poly.entity_id
_entity_poly.type
_entity_poly.pdbx_seq_one_letter_code
_entity_poly.pdbx_strand_id
1 'polypeptide(L)'
;MKTPYDTALRVTDRQLDQVRAAIGHAIEELQRVELAQRAIDAAMRRESAASGSDHRLLTEHFFVRARADRQRLRERRALAHAQLEDLRRQAVDCYGSRTAIENAADSFREEALRVEATAEQMATDDRIGARAGRLRRASPRP
;
A
#
# COMPACT_ATOMS: atom_id res chain seq x y z
N MET A 1 -22.34 10.60 -7.52
CA MET A 1 -21.66 11.29 -8.63
C MET A 1 -20.41 10.50 -8.99
N LYS A 2 -20.27 10.09 -10.26
CA LYS A 2 -19.08 9.37 -10.75
C LYS A 2 -18.01 10.40 -11.11
N THR A 3 -16.82 10.33 -10.52
CA THR A 3 -15.74 11.30 -10.82
C THR A 3 -14.83 10.75 -11.93
N PRO A 4 -14.16 11.61 -12.71
CA PRO A 4 -13.17 11.15 -13.69
C PRO A 4 -11.98 10.42 -13.02
N TYR A 5 -11.79 10.60 -11.71
CA TYR A 5 -10.74 9.98 -10.91
C TYR A 5 -11.07 8.56 -10.43
N ASP A 6 -12.32 8.11 -10.53
CA ASP A 6 -12.77 6.81 -9.99
C ASP A 6 -11.96 5.63 -10.57
N THR A 7 -11.59 5.70 -11.84
CA THR A 7 -10.75 4.65 -12.47
C THR A 7 -9.34 4.66 -11.91
N ALA A 8 -8.77 5.84 -11.71
CA ALA A 8 -7.42 5.99 -11.15
C ALA A 8 -7.38 5.48 -9.70
N LEU A 9 -8.38 5.84 -8.87
CA LEU A 9 -8.52 5.34 -7.51
C LEU A 9 -8.57 3.80 -7.46
N ARG A 10 -9.39 3.18 -8.33
CA ARG A 10 -9.47 1.71 -8.40
C ARG A 10 -8.15 1.06 -8.82
N VAL A 11 -7.34 1.72 -9.64
CA VAL A 11 -6.01 1.20 -10.01
C VAL A 11 -5.07 1.30 -8.83
N THR A 12 -5.03 2.43 -8.13
CA THR A 12 -4.16 2.60 -6.96
C THR A 12 -4.55 1.71 -5.79
N ASP A 13 -5.84 1.44 -5.59
CA ASP A 13 -6.31 0.51 -4.56
C ASP A 13 -5.79 -0.91 -4.83
N ARG A 14 -5.89 -1.37 -6.08
CA ARG A 14 -5.33 -2.69 -6.47
C ARG A 14 -3.82 -2.75 -6.31
N GLN A 15 -3.10 -1.66 -6.62
CA GLN A 15 -1.66 -1.59 -6.42
C GLN A 15 -1.31 -1.67 -4.94
N LEU A 16 -2.03 -0.96 -4.07
CA LEU A 16 -1.84 -1.06 -2.62
C LEU A 16 -2.13 -2.46 -2.08
N ASP A 17 -3.18 -3.12 -2.55
CA ASP A 17 -3.50 -4.48 -2.16
C ASP A 17 -2.39 -5.47 -2.59
N GLN A 18 -1.85 -5.32 -3.80
CA GLN A 18 -0.73 -6.11 -4.28
C GLN A 18 0.53 -5.90 -3.42
N VAL A 19 0.87 -4.66 -3.10
CA VAL A 19 2.04 -4.34 -2.25
C VAL A 19 1.84 -4.88 -0.84
N ARG A 20 0.64 -4.77 -0.27
CA ARG A 20 0.31 -5.35 1.05
C ARG A 20 0.49 -6.87 1.06
N ALA A 21 -0.02 -7.56 0.04
CA ALA A 21 0.15 -9.00 -0.09
C ALA A 21 1.63 -9.40 -0.21
N ALA A 22 2.39 -8.66 -1.03
CA ALA A 22 3.83 -8.88 -1.18
C ALA A 22 4.61 -8.68 0.13
N ILE A 23 4.28 -7.63 0.90
CA ILE A 23 4.85 -7.38 2.23
C ILE A 23 4.54 -8.57 3.17
N GLY A 24 3.30 -9.06 3.15
CA GLY A 24 2.90 -10.24 3.92
C GLY A 24 3.78 -11.45 3.61
N HIS A 25 3.96 -11.76 2.33
CA HIS A 25 4.84 -12.85 1.91
C HIS A 25 6.31 -12.66 2.29
N ALA A 26 6.84 -11.43 2.20
CA ALA A 26 8.21 -11.15 2.61
C ALA A 26 8.41 -11.36 4.13
N ILE A 27 7.42 -10.98 4.94
CA ILE A 27 7.42 -11.22 6.39
C ILE A 27 7.35 -12.72 6.70
N GLU A 28 6.47 -13.46 6.03
CA GLU A 28 6.38 -14.92 6.17
C GLU A 28 7.71 -15.59 5.83
N GLU A 29 8.38 -15.16 4.75
CA GLU A 29 9.68 -15.70 4.36
C GLU A 29 10.76 -15.41 5.41
N LEU A 30 10.80 -14.20 5.95
CA LEU A 30 11.71 -13.86 7.06
C LEU A 30 11.48 -14.77 8.27
N GLN A 31 10.22 -14.99 8.66
CA GLN A 31 9.88 -15.90 9.75
C GLN A 31 10.32 -17.34 9.48
N ARG A 32 10.10 -17.85 8.25
CA ARG A 32 10.57 -19.19 7.85
C ARG A 32 12.10 -19.30 7.96
N VAL A 33 12.82 -18.29 7.49
CA VAL A 33 14.29 -18.26 7.56
C VAL A 33 14.77 -18.21 9.01
N GLU A 34 14.14 -17.42 9.87
CA GLU A 34 14.47 -17.35 11.30
C GLU A 34 14.24 -18.69 12.02
N LEU A 35 13.12 -19.36 11.75
CA LEU A 35 12.84 -20.69 12.30
C LEU A 35 13.89 -21.71 11.84
N ALA A 36 14.27 -21.70 10.56
CA ALA A 36 15.31 -22.58 10.02
C ALA A 36 16.67 -22.31 10.66
N GLN A 37 17.03 -21.03 10.88
CA GLN A 37 18.27 -20.65 11.58
C GLN A 37 18.29 -21.20 13.00
N ARG A 38 17.20 -21.03 13.77
CA ARG A 38 17.07 -21.57 15.13
C ARG A 38 17.19 -23.10 15.16
N ALA A 39 16.60 -23.78 14.18
CA ALA A 39 16.67 -25.23 14.07
C ALA A 39 18.10 -25.73 13.83
N ILE A 40 18.86 -25.09 12.93
CA ILE A 40 20.27 -25.42 12.68
C ILE A 40 21.13 -25.11 13.91
N ASP A 41 20.94 -23.96 14.55
CA ASP A 41 21.69 -23.61 15.76
C ASP A 41 21.40 -24.61 16.91
N ALA A 42 20.17 -25.10 17.02
CA ALA A 42 19.83 -26.17 17.97
C ALA A 42 20.47 -27.51 17.59
N ALA A 43 20.48 -27.88 16.31
CA ALA A 43 21.12 -29.10 15.84
C ALA A 43 22.64 -29.07 16.07
N MET A 44 23.31 -27.96 15.77
CA MET A 44 24.72 -27.76 16.04
C MET A 44 25.06 -27.91 17.53
N ARG A 45 24.26 -27.32 18.42
CA ARG A 45 24.47 -27.46 19.87
C ARG A 45 24.36 -28.91 20.34
N ARG A 46 23.39 -29.67 19.81
CA ARG A 46 23.23 -31.10 20.13
C ARG A 46 24.43 -31.90 19.65
N GLU A 47 24.88 -31.68 18.41
CA GLU A 47 26.03 -32.39 17.85
C GLU A 47 27.33 -32.06 18.60
N SER A 48 27.55 -30.80 18.94
CA SER A 48 28.69 -30.37 19.76
C SER A 48 28.70 -31.03 21.14
N ALA A 49 27.53 -31.16 21.78
CA ALA A 49 27.42 -31.84 23.07
C ALA A 49 27.74 -33.34 22.98
N ALA A 50 27.23 -34.02 21.94
CA ALA A 50 27.52 -35.44 21.70
C ALA A 50 29.01 -35.69 21.41
N SER A 51 29.62 -34.87 20.55
CA SER A 51 31.05 -34.96 20.21
C SER A 51 31.97 -34.66 21.41
N GLY A 52 31.52 -33.80 22.34
CA GLY A 52 32.24 -33.52 23.58
C GLY A 52 32.21 -34.69 24.57
N SER A 53 31.20 -35.55 24.50
CA SER A 53 31.08 -36.75 25.34
C SER A 53 31.80 -37.98 24.78
N ASP A 54 31.89 -38.11 23.46
CA ASP A 54 32.64 -39.17 22.78
C ASP A 54 33.28 -38.64 21.49
N HIS A 55 34.61 -38.55 21.49
CA HIS A 55 35.39 -38.03 20.37
C HIS A 55 35.30 -38.91 19.11
N ARG A 56 34.83 -40.16 19.23
CA ARG A 56 34.57 -41.05 18.08
C ARG A 56 33.27 -40.72 17.35
N LEU A 57 32.39 -39.91 17.95
CA LEU A 57 31.13 -39.46 17.36
C LEU A 57 31.26 -38.14 16.58
N LEU A 58 32.49 -37.70 16.30
CA LEU A 58 32.73 -36.41 15.67
C LEU A 58 32.32 -36.44 14.18
N THR A 59 31.16 -35.84 13.88
CA THR A 59 30.63 -35.79 12.51
C THR A 59 31.11 -34.53 11.78
N GLU A 60 32.37 -34.49 11.32
CA GLU A 60 32.94 -33.32 10.60
C GLU A 60 32.07 -32.88 9.40
N HIS A 61 31.55 -33.85 8.64
CA HIS A 61 30.66 -33.59 7.51
C HIS A 61 29.37 -32.84 7.89
N PHE A 62 28.83 -33.11 9.09
CA PHE A 62 27.65 -32.41 9.59
C PHE A 62 27.97 -30.93 9.83
N PHE A 63 29.09 -30.61 10.48
CA PHE A 63 29.45 -29.22 10.77
C PHE A 63 29.75 -28.41 9.50
N VAL A 64 30.41 -29.01 8.51
CA VAL A 64 30.65 -28.38 7.20
C VAL A 64 29.31 -28.04 6.53
N ARG A 65 28.38 -29.00 6.49
CA ARG A 65 27.05 -28.79 5.92
C ARG A 65 26.25 -27.74 6.69
N ALA A 66 26.20 -27.84 8.02
CA ALA A 66 25.47 -26.91 8.88
C ALA A 66 25.98 -25.47 8.72
N ARG A 67 27.29 -25.28 8.55
CA ARG A 67 27.89 -23.97 8.30
C ARG A 67 27.48 -23.41 6.93
N ALA A 68 27.48 -24.24 5.89
CA ALA A 68 27.03 -23.86 4.56
C ALA A 68 25.53 -23.50 4.56
N ASP A 69 24.70 -24.31 5.22
CA ASP A 69 23.26 -24.06 5.33
C ASP A 69 22.97 -22.76 6.12
N ARG A 70 23.73 -22.50 7.20
CA ARG A 70 23.63 -21.25 7.96
C ARG A 70 24.02 -20.03 7.11
N GLN A 71 25.06 -20.14 6.28
CA GLN A 71 25.47 -19.07 5.38
C GLN A 71 24.38 -18.78 4.33
N ARG A 72 23.83 -19.82 3.71
CA ARG A 72 22.71 -19.69 2.76
C ARG A 72 21.47 -19.03 3.40
N LEU A 73 21.16 -19.38 4.64
CA LEU A 73 20.05 -18.74 5.36
C LEU A 73 20.33 -17.28 5.72
N ARG A 74 21.58 -16.90 5.98
CA ARG A 74 21.95 -15.49 6.20
C ARG A 74 21.77 -14.67 4.93
N GLU A 75 22.21 -15.20 3.80
CA GLU A 75 22.04 -14.57 2.49
C GLU A 75 20.56 -14.43 2.13
N ARG A 76 19.77 -15.49 2.31
CA ARG A 76 18.31 -15.44 2.13
C ARG A 76 17.64 -14.42 3.04
N ARG A 77 18.04 -14.34 4.31
CA ARG A 77 17.52 -13.34 5.25
C ARG A 77 17.83 -11.92 4.78
N ALA A 78 19.07 -11.67 4.34
CA ALA A 78 19.47 -10.36 3.84
C ALA A 78 18.67 -9.97 2.59
N LEU A 79 18.48 -10.90 1.66
CA LEU A 79 17.66 -10.68 0.46
C LEU A 79 16.20 -10.39 0.82
N ALA A 80 15.59 -11.18 1.69
CA ALA A 80 14.20 -10.98 2.12
C ALA A 80 14.01 -9.65 2.87
N HIS A 81 15.01 -9.21 3.67
CA HIS A 81 14.99 -7.88 4.28
C HIS A 81 15.08 -6.77 3.24
N ALA A 82 16.00 -6.86 2.27
CA ALA A 82 16.12 -5.87 1.21
C ALA A 82 14.81 -5.75 0.41
N GLN A 83 14.21 -6.89 0.06
CA GLN A 83 12.89 -6.94 -0.60
C GLN A 83 11.81 -6.27 0.25
N LEU A 84 11.78 -6.52 1.56
CA LEU A 84 10.81 -5.89 2.45
C LEU A 84 10.97 -4.36 2.51
N GLU A 85 12.20 -3.86 2.55
CA GLU A 85 12.47 -2.41 2.52
C GLU A 85 12.06 -1.78 1.19
N ASP A 86 12.30 -2.46 0.08
CA ASP A 86 11.84 -2.02 -1.24
C ASP A 86 10.32 -1.95 -1.32
N LEU A 87 9.63 -2.99 -0.83
CA LEU A 87 8.17 -3.03 -0.78
C LEU A 87 7.59 -1.95 0.14
N ARG A 88 8.25 -1.64 1.26
CA ARG A 88 7.84 -0.54 2.15
C ARG A 88 7.94 0.81 1.45
N ARG A 89 9.01 1.05 0.69
CA ARG A 89 9.15 2.27 -0.12
C ARG A 89 8.05 2.36 -1.17
N GLN A 90 7.80 1.26 -1.91
CA GLN A 90 6.71 1.19 -2.88
C GLN A 90 5.33 1.43 -2.23
N ALA A 91 5.12 0.95 -1.00
CA ALA A 91 3.88 1.18 -0.27
C ALA A 91 3.68 2.67 0.05
N VAL A 92 4.74 3.37 0.47
CA VAL A 92 4.72 4.82 0.70
C VAL A 92 4.38 5.56 -0.58
N ASP A 93 5.01 5.22 -1.71
CA ASP A 93 4.76 5.85 -3.00
C ASP A 93 3.32 5.62 -3.50
N CYS A 94 2.82 4.38 -3.36
CA CYS A 94 1.44 4.04 -3.72
C CYS A 94 0.43 4.79 -2.84
N TYR A 95 0.71 4.91 -1.54
CA TYR A 95 -0.15 5.63 -0.61
C TYR A 95 -0.17 7.13 -0.95
N GLY A 96 0.99 7.73 -1.19
CA GLY A 96 1.09 9.13 -1.60
C GLY A 96 0.34 9.40 -2.90
N SER A 97 0.47 8.51 -3.88
CA SER A 97 -0.26 8.60 -5.15
C SER A 97 -1.78 8.51 -4.96
N ARG A 98 -2.25 7.57 -4.12
CA ARG A 98 -3.66 7.43 -3.79
C ARG A 98 -4.20 8.70 -3.12
N THR A 99 -3.52 9.23 -2.10
CA THR A 99 -3.94 10.45 -1.41
C THR A 99 -3.97 11.65 -2.35
N ALA A 100 -3.02 11.78 -3.28
CA ALA A 100 -3.05 12.85 -4.28
C ALA A 100 -4.28 12.76 -5.20
N ILE A 101 -4.64 11.55 -5.64
CA ILE A 101 -5.83 11.33 -6.48
C ILE A 101 -7.12 11.56 -5.68
N GLU A 102 -7.17 11.13 -4.42
CA GLU A 102 -8.31 11.37 -3.52
C GLU A 102 -8.55 12.87 -3.36
N ASN A 103 -7.50 13.64 -3.07
CA ASN A 103 -7.59 15.10 -2.96
C ASN A 103 -8.06 15.76 -4.26
N ALA A 104 -7.55 15.33 -5.42
CA ALA A 104 -7.99 15.83 -6.72
C ALA A 104 -9.47 15.50 -7.00
N ALA A 105 -9.92 14.32 -6.59
CA ALA A 105 -11.32 13.92 -6.69
C ALA A 105 -12.20 14.78 -5.78
N ASP A 106 -11.79 15.05 -4.55
CA ASP A 106 -12.50 15.93 -3.62
C ASP A 106 -12.64 17.36 -4.17
N SER A 107 -11.53 17.97 -4.61
CA SER A 107 -11.56 19.30 -5.21
C SER A 107 -12.48 19.36 -6.44
N PHE A 108 -12.50 18.31 -7.26
CA PHE A 108 -13.42 18.23 -8.40
C PHE A 108 -14.88 18.16 -7.95
N ARG A 109 -15.19 17.38 -6.91
CA ARG A 109 -16.56 17.31 -6.36
C ARG A 109 -17.01 18.65 -5.82
N GLU A 110 -16.15 19.35 -5.09
CA GLU A 110 -16.43 20.68 -4.55
C GLU A 110 -16.65 21.72 -5.64
N GLU A 111 -15.86 21.68 -6.71
CA GLU A 111 -16.05 22.56 -7.86
C GLU A 111 -17.36 22.25 -8.60
N ALA A 112 -17.66 20.97 -8.84
CA ALA A 112 -18.90 20.56 -9.49
C ALA A 112 -20.14 21.04 -8.71
N LEU A 113 -20.12 20.91 -7.37
CA LEU A 113 -21.20 21.40 -6.50
C LEU A 113 -21.33 22.93 -6.55
N ARG A 114 -20.21 23.66 -6.61
CA ARG A 114 -20.24 25.13 -6.74
C ARG A 114 -20.80 25.57 -8.08
N VAL A 115 -20.42 24.90 -9.17
CA VAL A 115 -20.95 25.18 -10.52
C VAL A 115 -22.44 24.90 -10.59
N GLU A 116 -22.91 23.78 -10.01
CA GLU A 116 -24.33 23.44 -9.94
C GLU A 116 -25.13 24.49 -9.15
N ALA A 117 -24.66 24.87 -7.96
CA ALA A 117 -25.30 25.90 -7.15
C ALA A 117 -25.35 27.27 -7.86
N THR A 118 -24.28 27.64 -8.57
CA THR A 118 -24.24 28.89 -9.35
C THR A 118 -25.25 28.86 -10.50
N ALA A 119 -25.37 27.72 -11.20
CA ALA A 119 -26.34 27.55 -12.27
C ALA A 119 -27.80 27.63 -11.76
N GLU A 120 -28.09 27.04 -10.59
CA GLU A 120 -29.40 27.13 -9.95
C GLU A 120 -29.77 28.57 -9.56
N GLN A 121 -28.80 29.34 -9.03
CA GLN A 121 -28.98 30.74 -8.70
C GLN A 121 -29.25 31.58 -9.96
N MET A 122 -28.42 31.44 -10.99
CA MET A 122 -28.61 32.14 -12.27
C MET A 122 -29.99 31.85 -12.87
N ALA A 123 -30.42 30.58 -12.86
CA ALA A 123 -31.75 30.21 -13.36
C ALA A 123 -32.90 30.80 -12.52
N THR A 124 -32.67 31.05 -11.23
CA THR A 124 -33.64 31.70 -10.34
C THR A 124 -33.71 33.20 -10.61
N ASP A 125 -32.56 33.85 -10.74
CA ASP A 125 -32.45 35.27 -11.04
C ASP A 125 -33.07 35.61 -12.41
N ASP A 126 -32.81 34.77 -13.43
CA ASP A 126 -33.41 34.93 -14.77
C ASP A 126 -34.93 34.87 -14.71
N ARG A 127 -35.51 33.95 -13.92
CA ARG A 127 -36.97 33.84 -13.75
C ARG A 127 -37.55 35.07 -13.04
N ILE A 128 -36.88 35.57 -12.00
CA ILE A 128 -37.29 36.77 -11.26
C ILE A 128 -37.21 38.00 -12.17
N GLY A 129 -36.08 38.17 -12.88
CA GLY A 129 -35.86 39.26 -13.83
C GLY A 129 -36.89 39.27 -14.96
N ALA A 130 -37.19 38.11 -15.56
CA ALA A 130 -38.24 37.98 -16.58
C ALA A 130 -39.63 38.34 -16.04
N ARG A 131 -39.94 38.01 -14.78
CA ARG A 131 -41.21 38.39 -14.14
C ARG A 131 -41.28 39.89 -13.87
N ALA A 132 -40.22 40.49 -13.36
CA ALA A 132 -40.13 41.94 -13.11
C ALA A 132 -40.23 42.75 -14.41
N GLY A 133 -39.57 42.31 -15.48
CA GLY A 133 -39.65 42.93 -16.81
C GLY A 133 -41.06 42.88 -17.41
N ARG A 134 -41.78 41.77 -17.24
CA ARG A 134 -43.20 41.66 -17.63
C ARG A 134 -44.11 42.60 -16.85
N LEU A 135 -43.95 42.67 -15.53
CA LEU A 135 -44.71 43.60 -14.68
C LEU A 135 -44.48 45.06 -15.08
N ARG A 136 -43.22 45.46 -15.35
CA ARG A 136 -42.88 46.80 -15.84
C ARG A 136 -43.49 47.14 -17.21
N ARG A 137 -43.64 46.16 -18.10
CA ARG A 137 -44.32 46.36 -19.40
C ARG A 137 -45.84 46.45 -19.25
N ALA A 138 -46.42 45.82 -18.23
CA ALA A 138 -47.86 45.83 -17.97
C ALA A 138 -48.34 47.06 -17.19
N SER A 139 -47.44 47.84 -16.59
CA SER A 139 -47.74 49.12 -15.96
C SER A 139 -47.43 50.28 -16.93
N PRO A 140 -48.44 50.93 -17.54
CA PRO A 140 -48.21 52.15 -18.30
C PRO A 140 -47.66 53.20 -17.33
N ARG A 141 -46.55 53.85 -17.69
CA ARG A 141 -46.12 55.07 -16.98
C ARG A 141 -47.25 56.10 -17.05
N PRO A 142 -47.52 56.85 -15.95
CA PRO A 142 -48.47 57.96 -15.98
C PRO A 142 -48.03 59.05 -16.97
#